data_AF-A0A2D8ES84-F1
#
_entry.id   AF-A0A2D8ES84-F1
#
_cell.length_a   1.000
_cell.length_b   1.000
_cell.length_c   1.000
_cell.angle_alpha   90.00
_cell.angle_beta   90.00
_cell.angle_gamma   90.00
#
_symmetry.space_group_name_H-M   'P 1'
#
loop_
_entity.id
_entity.type
_entity.pdbx_description
1 polymer ?
#
loop_
_entity_poly.entity_id
_entity_poly.type
_entity_poly.pdbx_seq_one_letter_code
_entity_poly.pdbx_strand_id
1 'polypeptide(L)'
;MYEEYIQPAFDDMVDKIIYTYRFTTLPNIDYLRADCKVWLTTILNKYDPSKGSKAFSYFSVVTKNWFIHKVKRTKKRLQTEVFMEDVLNEADENLVSDEPSYYDKRSEVEFWMSLNSEIDTWDSFMIKENEKKVLMAVRILLDSADQIEIFNKKAIYLYLRELTGLNTKQVVNNLNKLRKRYRTFKTKWENSEI
;
A
#
# COMPACT_ATOMS: atom_id res chain seq x y z
N MET A 1 -40.35 -11.83 9.82
CA MET A 1 -39.09 -12.57 9.46
C MET A 1 -37.92 -11.64 9.09
N TYR A 2 -37.95 -10.91 7.97
CA TYR A 2 -36.82 -10.04 7.59
C TYR A 2 -36.62 -8.88 8.58
N GLU A 3 -37.67 -8.10 8.86
CA GLU A 3 -37.61 -6.94 9.76
C GLU A 3 -37.35 -7.31 11.23
N GLU A 4 -37.85 -8.46 11.67
CA GLU A 4 -37.77 -8.88 13.07
C GLU A 4 -36.46 -9.58 13.44
N TYR A 5 -35.84 -10.31 12.51
CA TYR A 5 -34.70 -11.19 12.83
C TYR A 5 -33.46 -10.91 11.99
N ILE A 6 -33.61 -10.66 10.69
CA ILE A 6 -32.47 -10.50 9.78
C ILE A 6 -31.92 -9.09 9.85
N GLN A 7 -32.79 -8.09 9.81
CA GLN A 7 -32.40 -6.68 9.83
C GLN A 7 -31.66 -6.28 11.11
N PRO A 8 -32.13 -6.63 12.34
CA PRO A 8 -31.38 -6.29 13.56
C PRO A 8 -30.01 -6.97 13.61
N ALA A 9 -29.92 -8.22 13.16
CA ALA A 9 -28.66 -8.96 13.13
C ALA A 9 -27.66 -8.35 12.13
N PHE A 10 -28.13 -7.87 10.98
CA PHE A 10 -27.30 -7.13 10.02
C PHE A 10 -26.89 -5.76 10.54
N ASP A 11 -27.77 -5.07 11.27
CA ASP A 11 -27.45 -3.78 11.87
C ASP A 11 -26.27 -3.90 12.83
N ASP A 12 -26.39 -4.78 13.82
CA ASP A 12 -25.34 -5.06 14.80
C ASP A 12 -24.02 -5.49 14.14
N MET A 13 -24.10 -6.33 13.09
CA MET A 13 -22.93 -6.82 12.37
C MET A 13 -22.23 -5.69 11.61
N VAL A 14 -22.99 -4.86 10.89
CA VAL A 14 -22.45 -3.73 10.13
C VAL A 14 -21.80 -2.73 11.09
N ASP A 15 -22.46 -2.38 12.18
CA ASP A 15 -21.91 -1.47 13.18
C ASP A 15 -20.63 -2.01 13.82
N LYS A 16 -20.62 -3.26 14.26
CA LYS A 16 -19.41 -3.90 14.80
C LYS A 16 -18.26 -3.86 13.80
N ILE A 17 -18.51 -4.08 12.51
CA ILE A 17 -17.49 -4.01 11.47
C ILE A 17 -16.98 -2.58 11.28
N ILE A 18 -17.88 -1.59 11.22
CA ILE A 18 -17.53 -0.17 11.10
C ILE A 18 -16.58 0.25 12.23
N TYR A 19 -16.94 -0.06 13.48
CA TYR A 19 -16.13 0.32 14.65
C TYR A 19 -14.83 -0.48 14.76
N THR A 20 -14.87 -1.81 14.54
CA THR A 20 -13.68 -2.67 14.66
C THR A 20 -12.60 -2.27 13.67
N TYR A 21 -12.98 -1.95 12.43
CA TYR A 21 -12.05 -1.60 11.36
C TYR A 21 -11.87 -0.08 11.18
N ARG A 22 -12.47 0.73 12.05
CA ARG A 22 -12.38 2.20 12.05
C ARG A 22 -12.81 2.84 10.73
N PHE A 23 -13.87 2.32 10.11
CA PHE A 23 -14.47 2.94 8.92
C PHE A 23 -15.23 4.24 9.23
N THR A 24 -15.36 4.62 10.50
CA THR A 24 -15.93 5.90 10.94
C THR A 24 -15.23 7.14 10.39
N THR A 25 -14.00 6.99 9.88
CA THR A 25 -13.24 8.07 9.23
C THR A 25 -13.69 8.36 7.80
N LEU A 26 -14.58 7.55 7.22
CA LEU A 26 -15.13 7.80 5.91
C LEU A 26 -16.14 8.95 5.94
N PRO A 27 -16.09 9.88 4.96
CA PRO A 27 -17.15 10.84 4.79
C PRO A 27 -18.47 10.11 4.50
N ASN A 28 -19.57 10.60 5.05
CA ASN A 28 -20.92 10.05 4.88
C ASN A 28 -21.09 8.61 5.42
N ILE A 29 -20.42 8.25 6.51
CA ILE A 29 -20.50 6.90 7.10
C ILE A 29 -21.94 6.47 7.43
N ASP A 30 -22.81 7.40 7.86
CA ASP A 30 -24.21 7.09 8.18
C ASP A 30 -25.00 6.65 6.95
N TYR A 31 -24.76 7.29 5.80
CA TYR A 31 -25.33 6.87 4.51
C TYR A 31 -24.76 5.53 4.06
N LEU A 32 -23.43 5.34 4.19
CA LEU A 32 -22.79 4.08 3.82
C LEU A 32 -23.26 2.91 4.70
N ARG A 33 -23.58 3.16 5.97
CA ARG A 33 -24.20 2.18 6.87
C ARG A 33 -25.56 1.74 6.33
N ALA A 34 -26.43 2.69 5.99
CA ALA A 34 -27.76 2.41 5.43
C ALA A 34 -27.67 1.67 4.09
N ASP A 35 -26.82 2.14 3.17
CA ASP A 35 -26.56 1.52 1.87
C ASP A 35 -26.07 0.07 2.01
N CYS A 36 -25.16 -0.19 2.97
CA CYS A 36 -24.63 -1.52 3.19
C CYS A 36 -25.73 -2.49 3.65
N LYS A 37 -26.67 -2.03 4.50
CA LYS A 37 -27.81 -2.85 4.93
C LYS A 37 -28.70 -3.21 3.75
N VAL A 38 -29.06 -2.24 2.91
CA VAL A 38 -29.84 -2.47 1.69
C VAL A 38 -29.10 -3.43 0.77
N TRP A 39 -27.80 -3.22 0.54
CA TRP A 39 -26.99 -4.10 -0.29
C TRP A 39 -26.93 -5.54 0.24
N LEU A 40 -26.82 -5.75 1.56
CA LEU A 40 -26.84 -7.08 2.16
C LEU A 40 -28.12 -7.86 1.81
N THR A 41 -29.27 -7.19 1.72
CA THR A 41 -30.52 -7.82 1.29
C THR A 41 -30.43 -8.41 -0.11
N THR A 42 -29.74 -7.73 -1.02
CA THR A 42 -29.63 -8.13 -2.43
C THR A 42 -28.74 -9.34 -2.64
N ILE A 43 -27.90 -9.68 -1.65
CA ILE A 43 -26.98 -10.81 -1.72
C ILE A 43 -27.36 -11.94 -0.76
N LEU A 44 -28.49 -11.83 -0.04
CA LEU A 44 -29.00 -12.86 0.85
C LEU A 44 -29.14 -14.22 0.14
N ASN A 45 -29.73 -14.20 -1.06
CA ASN A 45 -29.94 -15.39 -1.89
C ASN A 45 -28.66 -16.00 -2.48
N LYS A 46 -27.52 -15.30 -2.39
CA LYS A 46 -26.22 -15.81 -2.85
C LYS A 46 -25.52 -16.69 -1.82
N TYR A 47 -26.00 -16.69 -0.57
CA TYR A 47 -25.46 -17.54 0.47
C TYR A 47 -25.99 -18.97 0.32
N ASP A 48 -25.07 -19.92 0.33
CA ASP A 48 -25.35 -21.34 0.17
C ASP A 48 -24.86 -22.11 1.41
N PRO A 49 -25.78 -22.63 2.26
CA PRO A 49 -25.42 -23.40 3.44
C PRO A 49 -24.64 -24.69 3.14
N SER A 50 -24.78 -25.26 1.93
CA SER A 50 -24.11 -26.52 1.57
C SER A 50 -22.58 -26.36 1.45
N LYS A 51 -22.09 -25.13 1.27
CA LYS A 51 -20.66 -24.80 1.17
C LYS A 51 -19.92 -24.83 2.51
N GLY A 52 -20.60 -25.15 3.62
CA GLY A 52 -19.99 -25.35 4.94
C GLY A 52 -19.55 -24.07 5.67
N SER A 53 -19.64 -22.89 5.04
CA SER A 53 -19.38 -21.62 5.69
C SER A 53 -20.59 -21.16 6.50
N LYS A 54 -20.40 -20.76 7.77
CA LYS A 54 -21.48 -20.16 8.57
C LYS A 54 -21.91 -18.82 7.96
N ALA A 55 -23.22 -18.55 7.95
CA ALA A 55 -23.81 -17.33 7.40
C ALA A 55 -23.15 -16.06 7.94
N PHE A 56 -23.01 -15.96 9.27
CA PHE A 56 -22.38 -14.81 9.90
C PHE A 56 -20.95 -14.56 9.41
N SER A 57 -20.14 -15.62 9.26
CA SER A 57 -18.77 -15.53 8.77
C SER A 57 -18.74 -15.05 7.31
N TYR A 58 -19.62 -15.61 6.46
CA TYR A 58 -19.74 -15.21 5.06
C TYR A 58 -20.13 -13.72 4.94
N PHE A 59 -21.22 -13.32 5.60
CA PHE A 59 -21.72 -11.95 5.53
C PHE A 59 -20.75 -10.93 6.15
N SER A 60 -20.02 -11.30 7.20
CA SER A 60 -18.99 -10.44 7.79
C SER A 60 -17.83 -10.17 6.81
N VAL A 61 -17.38 -11.19 6.09
CA VAL A 61 -16.28 -11.05 5.11
C VAL A 61 -16.69 -10.16 3.94
N VAL A 62 -17.87 -10.40 3.36
CA VAL A 62 -18.34 -9.61 2.21
C VAL A 62 -18.66 -8.16 2.61
N THR A 63 -19.23 -7.93 3.81
CA THR A 63 -19.47 -6.59 4.36
C THR A 63 -18.18 -5.80 4.49
N LYS A 64 -17.14 -6.39 5.10
CA LYS A 64 -15.82 -5.76 5.22
C LYS A 64 -15.24 -5.42 3.85
N ASN A 65 -15.32 -6.36 2.90
CA ASN A 65 -14.80 -6.13 1.55
C ASN A 65 -15.54 -5.00 0.84
N TRP A 66 -16.87 -4.90 1.02
CA TRP A 66 -17.69 -3.82 0.48
C TRP A 66 -17.21 -2.44 0.95
N PHE A 67 -16.97 -2.26 2.26
CA PHE A 67 -16.43 -1.00 2.79
C PHE A 67 -15.02 -0.70 2.27
N ILE A 68 -14.14 -1.70 2.17
CA ILE A 68 -12.80 -1.53 1.58
C ILE A 68 -12.89 -1.00 0.14
N HIS A 69 -13.84 -1.50 -0.65
CA HIS A 69 -14.07 -1.01 -2.01
C HIS A 69 -14.56 0.44 -2.04
N LYS A 70 -15.47 0.84 -1.13
CA LYS A 70 -15.91 2.22 -0.99
C LYS A 70 -14.76 3.15 -0.64
N VAL A 71 -13.93 2.79 0.36
CA VAL A 71 -12.72 3.55 0.74
C VAL A 71 -11.80 3.77 -0.46
N LYS A 72 -11.51 2.71 -1.23
CA LYS A 72 -10.62 2.80 -2.39
C LYS A 72 -11.18 3.71 -3.48
N ARG A 73 -12.49 3.64 -3.73
CA ARG A 73 -13.16 4.50 -4.71
C ARG A 73 -13.13 5.96 -4.28
N THR A 74 -13.42 6.24 -3.00
CA THR A 74 -13.36 7.60 -2.45
C THR A 74 -11.94 8.15 -2.51
N LYS A 75 -10.92 7.36 -2.15
CA LYS A 75 -9.52 7.78 -2.25
C LYS A 75 -9.12 8.10 -3.70
N LYS A 76 -9.51 7.26 -4.66
CA LYS A 76 -9.25 7.53 -6.08
C LYS A 76 -9.94 8.82 -6.53
N ARG A 77 -11.20 9.02 -6.12
CA ARG A 77 -11.97 10.23 -6.42
C ARG A 77 -11.30 11.48 -5.86
N LEU A 78 -10.90 11.47 -4.59
CA LEU A 78 -10.17 12.58 -3.96
C LEU A 78 -8.81 12.89 -4.61
N GLN A 79 -8.19 11.92 -5.28
CA GLN A 79 -6.96 12.14 -6.04
C GLN A 79 -7.21 12.69 -7.46
N THR A 80 -8.44 12.59 -7.97
CA THR A 80 -8.80 13.02 -9.33
C THR A 80 -9.65 14.29 -9.31
N GLU A 81 -10.36 14.56 -8.23
CA GLU A 81 -11.08 15.81 -8.01
C GLU A 81 -10.14 16.82 -7.37
N VAL A 82 -9.52 17.66 -8.20
CA VAL A 82 -8.76 18.83 -7.76
C VAL A 82 -9.77 19.88 -7.28
N PHE A 83 -9.56 20.47 -6.10
CA PHE A 83 -10.43 21.56 -5.63
C PHE A 83 -10.23 22.79 -6.53
N MET A 84 -11.29 23.55 -6.80
CA MET A 84 -11.21 24.71 -7.69
C MET A 84 -10.24 25.80 -7.16
N GLU A 85 -10.06 25.86 -5.84
CA GLU A 85 -9.03 26.68 -5.18
C GLU A 85 -7.61 26.15 -5.45
N ASP A 86 -7.41 24.84 -5.51
CA ASP A 86 -6.11 24.22 -5.87
C ASP A 86 -5.76 24.50 -7.34
N VAL A 87 -6.73 24.56 -8.25
CA VAL A 87 -6.52 24.94 -9.66
C VAL A 87 -6.08 26.42 -9.78
N LEU A 88 -6.63 27.30 -8.95
CA LEU A 88 -6.25 28.72 -8.91
C LEU A 88 -4.85 28.90 -8.29
N ASN A 89 -4.52 28.12 -7.25
CA ASN A 89 -3.18 28.10 -6.67
C ASN A 89 -2.15 27.47 -7.62
N GLU A 90 -2.49 26.38 -8.33
CA GLU A 90 -1.64 25.79 -9.37
C GLU A 90 -1.36 26.78 -10.51
N ALA A 91 -2.33 27.62 -10.89
CA ALA A 91 -2.11 28.64 -11.91
C ALA A 91 -1.09 29.72 -11.46
N ASP A 92 -1.07 30.07 -10.17
CA ASP A 92 -0.06 30.96 -9.57
C ASP A 92 1.27 30.24 -9.31
N GLU A 93 1.27 28.97 -8.90
CA GLU A 93 2.46 28.14 -8.71
C GLU A 93 3.16 27.77 -10.03
N ASN A 94 2.43 27.62 -11.14
CA ASN A 94 3.01 27.37 -12.46
C ASN A 94 3.85 28.55 -13.02
N LEU A 95 3.85 29.71 -12.35
CA LEU A 95 4.81 30.80 -12.62
C LEU A 95 6.16 30.55 -11.93
N VAL A 96 6.20 29.68 -10.93
CA VAL A 96 7.41 29.10 -10.33
C VAL A 96 7.68 27.79 -11.08
N SER A 97 8.75 27.77 -11.86
CA SER A 97 9.18 26.57 -12.59
C SER A 97 9.25 25.34 -11.67
N ASP A 98 8.37 24.37 -11.88
CA ASP A 98 8.41 23.01 -11.30
C ASP A 98 9.59 22.16 -11.81
N GLU A 99 10.43 22.70 -12.71
CA GLU A 99 11.66 22.00 -13.07
C GLU A 99 12.61 21.95 -11.87
N PRO A 100 13.07 20.75 -11.47
CA PRO A 100 14.05 20.63 -10.42
C PRO A 100 15.28 21.46 -10.76
N SER A 101 15.77 22.22 -9.78
CA SER A 101 16.94 23.07 -9.95
C SER A 101 18.14 22.23 -10.40
N TYR A 102 19.12 22.87 -11.04
CA TYR A 102 20.41 22.21 -11.31
C TYR A 102 21.00 21.56 -10.04
N TYR A 103 20.84 22.21 -8.89
CA TYR A 103 21.28 21.68 -7.60
C TYR A 103 20.51 20.42 -7.18
N ASP A 104 19.20 20.36 -7.42
CA ASP A 104 18.36 19.21 -7.06
C ASP A 104 18.71 18.01 -7.94
N LYS A 105 18.81 18.21 -9.26
CA LYS A 105 19.24 17.18 -10.22
C LYS A 105 20.63 16.64 -9.88
N ARG A 106 21.56 17.53 -9.51
CA ARG A 106 22.93 17.14 -9.14
C ARG A 106 22.96 16.35 -7.82
N SER A 107 22.24 16.82 -6.80
CA SER A 107 22.14 16.16 -5.49
C SER A 107 21.56 14.74 -5.62
N GLU A 108 20.56 14.57 -6.47
CA GLU A 108 19.97 13.26 -6.76
C GLU A 108 20.98 12.32 -7.42
N VAL A 109 21.72 12.78 -8.42
CA VAL A 109 22.78 11.99 -9.08
C VAL A 109 23.86 11.59 -8.07
N GLU A 110 24.34 12.54 -7.26
CA GLU A 110 25.38 12.29 -6.25
C GLU A 110 24.90 11.27 -5.20
N PHE A 111 23.64 11.37 -4.76
CA PHE A 111 23.03 10.41 -3.84
C PHE A 111 22.99 9.01 -4.45
N TRP A 112 22.50 8.85 -5.67
CA TRP A 112 22.40 7.55 -6.34
C TRP A 112 23.76 6.93 -6.61
N MET A 113 24.76 7.71 -7.01
CA MET A 113 26.13 7.24 -7.18
C MET A 113 26.73 6.74 -5.85
N SER A 114 26.56 7.52 -4.77
CA SER A 114 27.04 7.15 -3.44
C SER A 114 26.35 5.88 -2.90
N LEU A 115 25.02 5.80 -3.06
CA LEU A 115 24.23 4.64 -2.66
C LEU A 115 24.64 3.37 -3.43
N ASN A 116 24.83 3.47 -4.75
CA ASN A 116 25.27 2.33 -5.55
C ASN A 116 26.66 1.85 -5.15
N SER A 117 27.59 2.77 -4.91
CA SER A 117 28.93 2.43 -4.40
C SER A 117 28.86 1.74 -3.04
N GLU A 118 28.00 2.21 -2.13
CA GLU A 118 27.82 1.59 -0.82
C GLU A 118 27.20 0.19 -0.95
N ILE A 119 26.21 0.01 -1.83
CA ILE A 119 25.60 -1.29 -2.13
C ILE A 119 26.63 -2.27 -2.69
N ASP A 120 27.60 -1.82 -3.49
CA ASP A 120 28.69 -2.67 -3.98
C ASP A 120 29.57 -3.20 -2.84
N THR A 121 29.79 -2.41 -1.78
CA THR A 121 30.50 -2.91 -0.59
C THR A 121 29.70 -3.95 0.19
N TRP A 122 28.39 -4.00 0.00
CA TRP A 122 27.53 -4.94 0.68
C TRP A 122 27.63 -6.35 0.11
N ASP A 123 28.21 -6.57 -1.08
CA ASP A 123 28.47 -7.91 -1.64
C ASP A 123 29.83 -8.45 -1.16
N SER A 124 29.91 -8.73 0.14
CA SER A 124 31.10 -9.36 0.74
C SER A 124 31.13 -10.87 0.48
N PHE A 125 32.33 -11.42 0.29
CA PHE A 125 32.61 -12.85 0.04
C PHE A 125 32.02 -13.81 1.11
N MET A 126 31.60 -13.31 2.28
CA MET A 126 31.08 -14.11 3.40
C MET A 126 29.54 -14.09 3.56
N ILE A 127 28.80 -13.60 2.57
CA ILE A 127 27.34 -13.46 2.69
C ILE A 127 26.63 -14.77 2.42
N LYS A 128 25.64 -15.08 3.25
CA LYS A 128 24.78 -16.26 3.09
C LYS A 128 24.05 -16.19 1.75
N GLU A 129 23.92 -17.31 1.07
CA GLU A 129 23.28 -17.44 -0.25
C GLU A 129 21.95 -16.67 -0.38
N ASN A 130 21.07 -16.77 0.62
CA ASN A 130 19.77 -16.09 0.59
C ASN A 130 19.87 -14.56 0.75
N GLU A 131 20.88 -14.07 1.47
CA GLU A 131 21.14 -12.63 1.57
C GLU A 131 21.67 -12.10 0.24
N LYS A 132 22.57 -12.84 -0.40
CA LYS A 132 23.11 -12.49 -1.73
C LYS A 132 22.00 -12.43 -2.79
N LYS A 133 21.12 -13.44 -2.84
CA LYS A 133 19.96 -13.44 -3.75
C LYS A 133 19.07 -12.22 -3.56
N VAL A 134 18.75 -11.88 -2.31
CA VAL A 134 17.90 -10.72 -2.01
C VAL A 134 18.61 -9.41 -2.34
N LEU A 135 19.91 -9.30 -2.09
CA LEU A 135 20.71 -8.13 -2.47
C LEU A 135 20.71 -7.92 -3.99
N MET A 136 20.96 -8.97 -4.78
CA MET A 136 20.91 -8.93 -6.23
C MET A 136 19.52 -8.52 -6.76
N ALA A 137 18.46 -9.09 -6.19
CA ALA A 137 17.09 -8.73 -6.59
C ALA A 137 16.73 -7.28 -6.25
N VAL A 138 17.23 -6.75 -5.12
CA VAL A 138 17.08 -5.33 -4.79
C VAL A 138 17.86 -4.45 -5.76
N ARG A 139 19.08 -4.84 -6.15
CA ARG A 139 19.87 -4.10 -7.14
C ARG A 139 19.16 -3.99 -8.47
N ILE A 140 18.67 -5.11 -9.01
CA ILE A 140 17.88 -5.14 -10.26
C ILE A 140 16.69 -4.19 -10.17
N LEU A 141 15.99 -4.17 -9.02
CA LEU A 141 14.85 -3.28 -8.80
C LEU A 141 15.21 -1.79 -8.74
N LEU A 142 16.39 -1.46 -8.22
CA LEU A 142 16.87 -0.08 -8.18
C LEU A 142 17.32 0.37 -9.57
N ASP A 143 18.02 -0.49 -10.31
CA ASP A 143 18.47 -0.20 -11.68
C ASP A 143 17.28 -0.01 -12.65
N SER A 144 16.17 -0.71 -12.40
CA SER A 144 14.94 -0.58 -13.18
C SER A 144 13.90 0.34 -12.54
N ALA A 145 14.27 1.15 -11.54
CA ALA A 145 13.30 1.94 -10.75
C ALA A 145 12.51 2.93 -11.62
N ASP A 146 13.16 3.53 -12.61
CA ASP A 146 12.55 4.49 -13.54
C ASP A 146 11.51 3.86 -14.47
N GLN A 147 11.55 2.53 -14.64
CA GLN A 147 10.59 1.78 -15.45
C GLN A 147 9.32 1.41 -14.66
N ILE A 148 9.29 1.68 -13.35
CA ILE A 148 8.16 1.33 -12.47
C ILE A 148 7.18 2.50 -12.43
N GLU A 149 6.17 2.47 -13.31
CA GLU A 149 5.14 3.52 -13.37
C GLU A 149 4.29 3.64 -12.08
N ILE A 150 4.07 2.53 -11.36
CA ILE A 150 3.21 2.51 -10.16
C ILE A 150 3.87 1.74 -9.01
N PHE A 151 4.31 2.46 -7.99
CA PHE A 151 4.85 1.89 -6.76
C PHE A 151 3.78 1.22 -5.89
N ASN A 152 3.54 -0.07 -6.11
CA ASN A 152 2.72 -0.90 -5.22
C ASN A 152 3.60 -1.83 -4.37
N LYS A 153 3.63 -1.57 -3.05
CA LYS A 153 4.39 -2.36 -2.08
C LYS A 153 4.18 -3.88 -2.22
N LYS A 154 2.95 -4.36 -2.46
CA LYS A 154 2.68 -5.79 -2.63
C LYS A 154 3.26 -6.35 -3.93
N ALA A 155 3.21 -5.59 -5.01
CA ALA A 155 3.77 -5.98 -6.30
C ALA A 155 5.31 -6.04 -6.23
N ILE A 156 5.94 -5.08 -5.56
CA ILE A 156 7.40 -5.08 -5.34
C ILE A 156 7.83 -6.32 -4.53
N TYR A 157 7.09 -6.67 -3.47
CA TYR A 157 7.35 -7.91 -2.73
C TYR A 157 7.16 -9.17 -3.58
N LEU A 158 6.18 -9.19 -4.48
CA LEU A 158 5.95 -10.30 -5.40
C LEU A 158 7.13 -10.44 -6.36
N TYR A 159 7.58 -9.34 -6.95
CA TYR A 159 8.70 -9.29 -7.88
C TYR A 159 10.03 -9.72 -7.23
N LEU A 160 10.32 -9.23 -6.02
CA LEU A 160 11.46 -9.71 -5.22
C LEU A 160 11.39 -11.22 -4.97
N ARG A 161 10.19 -11.76 -4.76
CA ARG A 161 10.00 -13.19 -4.54
C ARG A 161 10.26 -14.00 -5.80
N GLU A 162 9.82 -13.50 -6.95
CA GLU A 162 10.02 -14.11 -8.27
C GLU A 162 11.51 -14.10 -8.65
N LEU A 163 12.20 -12.97 -8.48
CA LEU A 163 13.64 -12.86 -8.75
C LEU A 163 14.50 -13.77 -7.86
N THR A 164 14.12 -13.93 -6.59
CA THR A 164 14.94 -14.68 -5.62
C THR A 164 14.58 -16.16 -5.49
N GLY A 165 13.36 -16.54 -5.85
CA GLY A 165 12.79 -17.87 -5.59
C GLY A 165 12.58 -18.19 -4.10
N LEU A 166 12.69 -17.20 -3.22
CA LEU A 166 12.58 -17.37 -1.77
C LEU A 166 11.13 -17.20 -1.31
N ASN A 167 10.78 -17.74 -0.14
CA ASN A 167 9.46 -17.46 0.45
C ASN A 167 9.41 -16.08 1.14
N THR A 168 8.20 -15.62 1.44
CA THR A 168 7.97 -14.29 2.06
C THR A 168 8.79 -14.07 3.32
N LYS A 169 8.91 -15.09 4.20
CA LYS A 169 9.64 -14.96 5.46
C LYS A 169 11.14 -14.78 5.22
N GLN A 170 11.70 -15.51 4.28
CA GLN A 170 13.11 -15.42 3.90
C GLN A 170 13.43 -14.05 3.28
N VAL A 171 12.60 -13.59 2.33
CA VAL A 171 12.74 -12.26 1.70
C VAL A 171 12.66 -11.16 2.76
N VAL A 172 11.63 -11.17 3.62
CA VAL A 172 11.45 -10.14 4.66
C VAL A 172 12.62 -10.13 5.65
N ASN A 173 13.11 -11.30 6.07
CA ASN A 173 14.23 -11.39 7.00
C ASN A 173 15.50 -10.75 6.42
N ASN A 174 15.83 -11.02 5.17
CA ASN A 174 17.03 -10.47 4.52
C ASN A 174 16.85 -8.99 4.15
N LEU A 175 15.67 -8.57 3.69
CA LEU A 175 15.36 -7.15 3.49
C LEU A 175 15.51 -6.34 4.77
N ASN A 176 15.12 -6.89 5.93
CA ASN A 176 15.31 -6.19 7.21
C ASN A 176 16.80 -5.98 7.54
N LYS A 177 17.69 -6.86 7.09
CA LYS A 177 19.14 -6.68 7.25
C LYS A 177 19.67 -5.59 6.32
N LEU A 178 19.28 -5.62 5.04
CA LEU A 178 19.61 -4.56 4.07
C LEU A 178 19.09 -3.20 4.53
N ARG A 179 17.87 -3.15 5.07
CA ARG A 179 17.28 -1.93 5.63
C ARG A 179 18.10 -1.33 6.77
N LYS A 180 18.75 -2.15 7.60
CA LYS A 180 19.65 -1.63 8.65
C LYS A 180 20.88 -0.96 8.02
N ARG A 181 21.50 -1.59 7.01
CA ARG A 181 22.65 -1.00 6.30
C ARG A 181 22.27 0.30 5.58
N TYR A 182 21.14 0.31 4.87
CA TYR A 182 20.61 1.52 4.24
C TYR A 182 20.37 2.66 5.23
N ARG A 183 19.83 2.37 6.42
CA ARG A 183 19.65 3.40 7.46
C ARG A 183 20.98 4.00 7.90
N THR A 184 21.99 3.16 8.11
CA THR A 184 23.34 3.62 8.46
C THR A 184 23.90 4.52 7.36
N PHE A 185 23.82 4.09 6.09
CA PHE A 185 24.21 4.91 4.94
C PHE A 185 23.47 6.26 4.92
N LYS A 186 22.14 6.24 5.03
CA LYS A 186 21.30 7.44 4.97
C LYS A 186 21.64 8.45 6.06
N THR A 187 21.89 7.99 7.29
CA THR A 187 22.32 8.86 8.39
C THR A 187 23.67 9.49 8.11
N LYS A 188 24.63 8.75 7.55
CA LYS A 188 25.94 9.30 7.19
C LYS A 188 25.84 10.34 6.07
N TRP A 189 25.04 10.07 5.04
CA TRP A 189 24.75 11.01 3.96
C TRP A 189 24.11 12.31 4.49
N GLU A 190 23.09 12.20 5.34
CA GLU A 190 22.42 13.36 5.96
C GLU A 190 23.38 14.18 6.84
N ASN A 191 24.39 13.54 7.45
CA ASN A 191 25.43 14.20 8.23
C ASN A 191 26.61 14.73 7.38
N SER A 192 26.59 14.56 6.05
CA SER A 192 27.72 14.88 5.15
C SER A 192 29.03 14.14 5.52
N GLU A 193 28.93 12.94 6.07
CA GLU A 193 30.08 12.06 6.39
C GLU A 193 30.54 11.23 5.17
N ILE A 194 29.70 11.14 4.14
CA ILE A 194 29.92 10.47 2.84
C ILE A 194 29.18 11.27 1.78
#